data_AF-A0A0F9B525-F1
#
_entry.id   AF-A0A0F9B525-F1
#
_cell.length_a   1.000
_cell.length_b   1.000
_cell.length_c   1.000
_cell.angle_alpha   90.00
_cell.angle_beta   90.00
_cell.angle_gamma   90.00
#
_symmetry.space_group_name_H-M   'P 1'
#
loop_
_entity.id
_entity.type
_entity.pdbx_description
1 polymer ?
#
loop_
_entity_poly.entity_id
_entity_poly.type
_entity_poly.pdbx_seq_one_letter_code
_entity_poly.pdbx_strand_id
1 'polypeptide(L)'
;NDELMGMSLSDPDWITSGSAGGGYRVDFDGSVTIVVSGGIGPYTLNVLLFNDGNSNFEFDDATQTPTPVTWVGNQAIVDLLEPTIVADITAADDVDVYDLGVLPANTSISLALDATLIGSTLKSIVAVFNSAGDMLGNIVWGDELAGTDIAHVDVNLTLRETVLTPAEDTYYVAVAGMFPSDLGEYHLEIIQTPAAPAVYPTQVVYLNFDGGVADYLIGAFGDTLSGQYVETYQSPFTAATFGFDANDTQELINEIVNTVETVYAGFGNIVFTTVKPMGGQYSTVFIGDNLGVVPGLLGVAEAVDSFNRDLTDDAVLFGVENAVYYNAALGHTLAEVGLAVGNTAAHELGHIVRGLWQTQRPAVPRRNLGLRAAR
;
A
#
# COMPACT_ATOMS: atom_id res chain seq x y z
N ASN A 1 7.54 -27.85 -0.21
CA ASN A 1 6.50 -28.61 0.52
C ASN A 1 6.58 -28.24 1.98
N ASP A 2 6.08 -27.06 2.32
CA ASP A 2 5.65 -26.71 3.67
C ASP A 2 4.34 -25.96 3.49
N GLU A 3 3.31 -26.46 4.16
CA GLU A 3 1.92 -26.06 4.03
C GLU A 3 1.72 -24.65 4.63
N LEU A 4 1.08 -23.77 3.87
CA LEU A 4 0.49 -22.53 4.39
C LEU A 4 -0.45 -22.88 5.54
N MET A 5 -0.07 -22.50 6.77
CA MET A 5 -0.94 -22.62 7.93
C MET A 5 -2.06 -21.60 7.81
N GLY A 6 -3.28 -22.10 7.57
CA GLY A 6 -4.48 -21.27 7.58
C GLY A 6 -4.81 -20.82 9.00
N MET A 7 -4.91 -19.50 9.19
CA MET A 7 -5.46 -18.91 10.40
C MET A 7 -7.00 -19.03 10.32
N SER A 8 -7.61 -19.80 11.21
CA SER A 8 -9.07 -19.86 11.36
C SER A 8 -9.45 -19.10 12.61
N LEU A 9 -10.09 -17.94 12.43
CA LEU A 9 -10.71 -17.17 13.51
C LEU A 9 -12.22 -17.25 13.35
N SER A 10 -12.89 -17.61 14.44
CA SER A 10 -14.34 -17.80 14.52
C SER A 10 -15.05 -16.49 14.86
N ASP A 11 -15.03 -15.50 13.96
CA ASP A 11 -16.10 -14.49 13.75
C ASP A 11 -15.63 -13.46 12.70
N PRO A 12 -16.30 -13.33 11.53
CA PRO A 12 -15.68 -12.69 10.35
C PRO A 12 -15.93 -11.18 10.19
N ASP A 13 -16.80 -10.55 10.97
CA ASP A 13 -17.33 -9.21 10.62
C ASP A 13 -16.35 -8.03 10.86
N TRP A 14 -15.13 -8.27 11.36
CA TRP A 14 -14.23 -7.20 11.84
C TRP A 14 -12.75 -7.40 11.48
N ILE A 15 -12.43 -8.33 10.57
CA ILE A 15 -11.05 -8.59 10.11
C ILE A 15 -10.99 -8.55 8.59
N THR A 16 -10.17 -7.66 8.03
CA THR A 16 -9.81 -7.68 6.61
C THR A 16 -8.35 -8.09 6.44
N SER A 17 -8.08 -9.10 5.62
CA SER A 17 -6.72 -9.47 5.23
C SER A 17 -6.11 -8.42 4.31
N GLY A 18 -4.91 -7.92 4.62
CA GLY A 18 -4.10 -7.18 3.66
C GLY A 18 -3.44 -8.16 2.68
N SER A 19 -3.69 -7.99 1.38
CA SER A 19 -2.98 -8.73 0.34
C SER A 19 -1.64 -8.05 0.04
N ALA A 20 -0.57 -8.85 0.05
CA ALA A 20 0.86 -8.52 -0.02
C ALA A 20 1.45 -7.96 1.29
N GLY A 21 1.96 -8.88 2.13
CA GLY A 21 2.69 -8.56 3.36
C GLY A 21 1.91 -8.80 4.66
N GLY A 22 1.34 -9.99 4.86
CA GLY A 22 1.10 -10.61 6.18
C GLY A 22 0.33 -9.84 7.28
N GLY A 23 -0.22 -8.67 7.01
CA GLY A 23 -0.86 -7.81 8.00
C GLY A 23 -2.36 -8.03 8.09
N TYR A 24 -2.88 -8.10 9.31
CA TYR A 24 -4.31 -8.04 9.61
C TYR A 24 -4.60 -6.75 10.36
N ARG A 25 -5.61 -5.99 9.92
CA ARG A 25 -6.16 -4.88 10.70
C ARG A 25 -7.39 -5.36 11.45
N VAL A 26 -7.43 -5.05 12.76
CA VAL A 26 -8.52 -5.37 13.66
C VAL A 26 -9.05 -4.06 14.23
N ASP A 27 -10.27 -3.66 13.84
CA ASP A 27 -10.98 -2.53 14.46
C ASP A 27 -11.93 -3.09 15.54
N PHE A 28 -11.48 -3.11 16.82
CA PHE A 28 -12.20 -3.75 17.92
C PHE A 28 -12.08 -2.97 19.24
N ASP A 29 -13.22 -2.64 19.87
CA ASP A 29 -13.29 -2.08 21.24
C ASP A 29 -13.33 -3.21 22.30
N GLY A 30 -12.30 -4.06 22.32
CA GLY A 30 -12.18 -5.17 23.28
C GLY A 30 -10.84 -5.92 23.24
N SER A 31 -10.73 -7.04 23.96
CA SER A 31 -9.53 -7.88 23.97
C SER A 31 -9.42 -8.77 22.73
N VAL A 32 -8.38 -8.58 21.92
CA VAL A 32 -8.04 -9.45 20.79
C VAL A 32 -7.27 -10.68 21.30
N THR A 33 -7.79 -11.88 21.06
CA THR A 33 -7.07 -13.13 21.34
C THR A 33 -6.60 -13.74 20.02
N ILE A 34 -5.29 -13.76 19.80
CA ILE A 34 -4.68 -14.44 18.65
C ILE A 34 -4.42 -15.89 19.05
N VAL A 35 -5.09 -16.84 18.40
CA VAL A 35 -4.86 -18.27 18.62
C VAL A 35 -4.01 -18.80 17.47
N VAL A 36 -2.76 -19.16 17.75
CA VAL A 36 -1.88 -19.83 16.79
C VAL A 36 -2.12 -21.33 16.90
N SER A 37 -2.69 -21.94 15.86
CA SER A 37 -2.87 -23.39 15.80
C SER A 37 -1.89 -24.02 14.81
N GLY A 38 -0.76 -24.54 15.32
CA GLY A 38 0.19 -25.32 14.53
C GLY A 38 1.48 -25.63 15.30
N GLY A 39 1.89 -26.91 15.28
CA GLY A 39 3.23 -27.41 15.66
C GLY A 39 3.68 -27.25 17.12
N ILE A 40 4.32 -28.29 17.69
CA ILE A 40 5.02 -28.19 18.98
C ILE A 40 6.38 -27.54 18.72
N GLY A 41 6.47 -26.22 18.90
CA GLY A 41 7.71 -25.45 18.85
C GLY A 41 7.49 -24.00 19.33
N PRO A 42 8.53 -23.29 19.79
CA PRO A 42 8.42 -21.87 20.08
C PRO A 42 8.27 -21.09 18.77
N TYR A 43 7.19 -20.33 18.64
CA TYR A 43 6.99 -19.37 17.57
C TYR A 43 6.97 -17.97 18.17
N THR A 44 7.63 -17.03 17.51
CA THR A 44 7.50 -15.60 17.81
C THR A 44 6.61 -15.00 16.73
N LEU A 45 5.47 -14.43 17.13
CA LEU A 45 4.60 -13.65 16.26
C LEU A 45 4.93 -12.17 16.51
N ASN A 46 5.46 -11.49 15.50
CA ASN A 46 5.64 -10.04 15.56
C ASN A 46 4.42 -9.38 14.92
N VAL A 47 3.69 -8.61 15.70
CA VAL A 47 2.54 -7.83 15.25
C VAL A 47 2.96 -6.37 15.27
N LEU A 48 3.09 -5.76 14.10
CA LEU A 48 3.32 -4.32 13.98
C LEU A 48 1.96 -3.63 14.12
N LEU A 49 1.74 -2.94 15.24
CA LEU A 49 0.51 -2.21 15.53
C LEU A 49 0.78 -0.71 15.35
N PHE A 50 0.05 -0.04 14.47
CA PHE A 50 0.13 1.42 14.33
C PHE A 50 -0.96 2.08 15.17
N ASN A 51 -0.58 3.08 15.98
CA ASN A 51 -1.52 3.91 16.73
C ASN A 51 -2.05 5.02 15.81
N ASP A 52 -3.38 5.08 15.63
CA ASP A 52 -4.10 6.04 14.79
C ASP A 52 -4.34 7.41 15.47
N GLY A 53 -3.67 7.67 16.60
CA GLY A 53 -3.78 8.90 17.38
C GLY A 53 -5.06 9.02 18.21
N ASN A 54 -5.98 8.04 18.15
CA ASN A 54 -7.21 8.00 18.97
C ASN A 54 -7.31 6.77 19.87
N SER A 55 -6.34 5.87 19.79
CA SER A 55 -6.27 4.66 20.60
C SER A 55 -5.19 4.80 21.69
N ASN A 56 -5.53 4.42 22.92
CA ASN A 56 -4.59 4.40 24.06
C ASN A 56 -3.65 3.18 23.97
N PHE A 57 -3.00 2.98 22.82
CA PHE A 57 -1.89 2.05 22.71
C PHE A 57 -0.60 2.80 23.08
N GLU A 58 -0.06 2.50 24.27
CA GLU A 58 1.35 2.70 24.54
C GLU A 58 2.09 1.58 23.80
N PHE A 59 2.98 1.95 22.87
CA PHE A 59 4.01 1.03 22.42
C PHE A 59 4.81 0.62 23.66
N ASP A 60 4.89 -0.68 23.94
CA ASP A 60 5.83 -1.20 24.97
C ASP A 60 7.29 -1.14 24.48
N ASP A 61 7.54 -0.43 23.38
CA ASP A 61 8.82 0.21 23.14
C ASP A 61 8.72 1.71 23.50
N ALA A 62 8.62 1.98 24.79
CA ALA A 62 8.78 3.32 25.36
C ALA A 62 10.24 3.83 25.26
N THR A 63 11.13 3.16 24.50
CA THR A 63 12.55 3.51 24.41
C THR A 63 12.96 4.13 23.08
N GLN A 64 12.20 3.96 22.00
CA GLN A 64 12.51 4.59 20.72
C GLN A 64 11.86 5.97 20.60
N THR A 65 12.44 6.93 21.33
CA THR A 65 12.19 8.35 21.05
C THR A 65 12.73 8.67 19.65
N PRO A 66 11.92 9.21 18.72
CA PRO A 66 12.40 9.59 17.40
C PRO A 66 13.68 10.43 17.49
N THR A 67 14.70 10.07 16.73
CA THR A 67 15.96 10.79 16.69
C THR A 67 15.77 12.06 15.85
N PRO A 68 15.85 13.27 16.43
CA PRO A 68 15.68 14.49 15.67
C PRO A 68 16.85 14.68 14.72
N VAL A 69 16.56 14.93 13.44
CA VAL A 69 17.60 15.27 12.46
C VAL A 69 17.84 16.77 12.45
N THR A 70 19.07 17.17 12.12
CA THR A 70 19.42 18.56 11.82
C THR A 70 19.52 18.73 10.31
N TRP A 71 18.87 19.75 9.76
CA TRP A 71 19.00 20.09 8.34
C TRP A 71 20.24 20.96 8.10
N VAL A 72 21.19 20.49 7.28
CA VAL A 72 22.30 21.29 6.75
C VAL A 72 22.03 21.55 5.26
N GLY A 73 21.46 22.72 4.98
CA GLY A 73 20.90 23.01 3.67
C GLY A 73 19.69 22.11 3.41
N ASN A 74 19.81 21.22 2.42
CA ASN A 74 18.75 20.31 2.00
C ASN A 74 18.94 18.87 2.53
N GLN A 75 20.00 18.60 3.28
CA GLN A 75 20.35 17.26 3.73
C GLN A 75 20.09 17.11 5.23
N ALA A 76 19.45 16.02 5.61
CA ALA A 76 19.24 15.67 7.01
C ALA A 76 20.45 14.89 7.53
N ILE A 77 20.94 15.29 8.70
CA ILE A 77 22.09 14.69 9.37
C ILE A 77 21.78 14.48 10.85
N VAL A 78 22.36 13.44 11.44
CA VAL A 78 22.30 13.18 12.89
C VAL A 78 23.62 13.57 13.58
N ASP A 79 24.75 13.41 12.88
CA ASP A 79 26.07 13.89 13.27
C ASP A 79 26.59 14.92 12.26
N LEU A 80 27.13 16.05 12.73
CA LEU A 80 27.66 17.13 11.89
C LEU A 80 28.90 16.74 11.06
N LEU A 81 29.48 15.56 11.34
CA LEU A 81 30.70 15.08 10.69
C LEU A 81 30.43 14.28 9.41
N GLU A 82 29.26 13.64 9.28
CA GLU A 82 28.95 12.76 8.15
C GLU A 82 27.61 13.15 7.51
N PRO A 83 27.55 13.29 6.17
CA PRO A 83 26.32 13.65 5.45
C PRO A 83 25.29 12.50 5.39
N THR A 84 25.70 11.30 5.79
CA THR A 84 24.88 10.08 5.76
C THR A 84 24.67 9.59 7.18
N ILE A 85 23.46 9.15 7.49
CA ILE A 85 23.13 8.54 8.78
C ILE A 85 23.59 7.08 8.74
N VAL A 86 24.42 6.67 9.70
CA VAL A 86 24.90 5.29 9.83
C VAL A 86 24.40 4.74 11.16
N ALA A 87 23.67 3.63 11.11
CA ALA A 87 23.08 2.98 12.27
C ALA A 87 22.91 1.47 12.03
N ASP A 88 22.52 0.74 13.08
CA ASP A 88 22.38 -0.72 13.08
C ASP A 88 20.96 -1.11 13.53
N ILE A 89 20.32 -2.03 12.80
CA ILE A 89 19.17 -2.78 13.31
C ILE A 89 19.72 -3.96 14.11
N THR A 90 19.59 -3.91 15.43
CA THR A 90 20.24 -4.84 16.37
C THR A 90 19.33 -5.93 16.92
N ALA A 91 18.02 -5.76 16.80
CA ALA A 91 17.01 -6.73 17.23
C ALA A 91 15.82 -6.78 16.26
N ALA A 92 14.99 -7.82 16.39
CA ALA A 92 13.84 -8.06 15.52
C ALA A 92 12.74 -6.99 15.62
N ASP A 93 12.70 -6.31 16.76
CA ASP A 93 11.77 -5.24 17.12
C ASP A 93 12.43 -3.85 17.06
N ASP A 94 13.68 -3.77 16.60
CA ASP A 94 14.44 -2.54 16.51
C ASP A 94 13.99 -1.72 15.28
N VAL A 95 13.36 -0.56 15.52
CA VAL A 95 12.93 0.38 14.49
C VAL A 95 13.59 1.75 14.68
N ASP A 96 14.54 2.09 13.83
CA ASP A 96 15.13 3.42 13.88
C ASP A 96 14.18 4.46 13.28
N VAL A 97 13.68 5.37 14.11
CA VAL A 97 12.79 6.47 13.69
C VAL A 97 13.53 7.81 13.72
N TYR A 98 13.50 8.53 12.61
CA TYR A 98 14.09 9.85 12.44
C TYR A 98 13.00 10.92 12.31
N ASP A 99 13.01 11.91 13.19
CA ASP A 99 12.10 13.06 13.15
C ASP A 99 12.66 14.13 12.21
N LEU A 100 11.96 14.36 11.09
CA LEU A 100 12.33 15.33 10.07
C LEU A 100 11.89 16.76 10.42
N GLY A 101 11.09 16.92 11.48
CA GLY A 101 10.43 18.15 11.87
C GLY A 101 9.22 18.48 11.00
N VAL A 102 8.73 19.71 11.17
CA VAL A 102 7.59 20.23 10.40
C VAL A 102 8.04 20.61 8.99
N LEU A 103 7.48 19.96 7.98
CA LEU A 103 7.73 20.26 6.57
C LEU A 103 6.47 20.85 5.92
N PRO A 104 6.60 21.86 5.04
CA PRO A 104 5.46 22.38 4.27
C PRO A 104 4.93 21.35 3.27
N ALA A 105 3.64 21.47 2.91
CA ALA A 105 3.04 20.70 1.82
C ALA A 105 3.85 20.83 0.51
N ASN A 106 3.94 19.73 -0.24
CA ASN A 106 4.70 19.56 -1.47
C ASN A 106 6.22 19.64 -1.31
N THR A 107 6.74 19.53 -0.09
CA THR A 107 8.15 19.22 0.13
C THR A 107 8.42 17.80 -0.33
N SER A 108 9.46 17.64 -1.16
CA SER A 108 9.93 16.35 -1.67
C SER A 108 10.96 15.79 -0.72
N ILE A 109 10.80 14.54 -0.30
CA ILE A 109 11.73 13.80 0.54
C ILE A 109 12.31 12.69 -0.34
N SER A 110 13.57 12.83 -0.74
CA SER A 110 14.30 11.79 -1.44
C SER A 110 15.09 10.97 -0.44
N LEU A 111 14.91 9.65 -0.49
CA LEU A 111 15.58 8.69 0.36
C LEU A 111 16.60 7.90 -0.47
N ALA A 112 17.76 7.64 0.10
CA ALA A 112 18.73 6.69 -0.41
C ALA A 112 19.18 5.77 0.74
N LEU A 113 18.93 4.47 0.64
CA LEU A 113 19.28 3.49 1.67
C LEU A 113 20.26 2.47 1.10
N ASP A 114 21.41 2.32 1.75
CA ASP A 114 22.39 1.25 1.48
C ASP A 114 22.45 0.32 2.70
N ALA A 115 21.92 -0.89 2.55
CA ALA A 115 21.91 -1.93 3.59
C ALA A 115 22.83 -3.12 3.23
N THR A 116 23.46 -3.09 2.05
CA THR A 116 24.33 -4.14 1.51
C THR A 116 25.79 -3.95 1.87
N LEU A 117 26.03 -3.70 3.15
CA LEU A 117 27.37 -3.48 3.65
C LEU A 117 28.07 -4.83 3.88
N ILE A 118 29.40 -4.87 3.73
CA ILE A 118 30.17 -6.11 3.88
C ILE A 118 29.91 -6.69 5.28
N GLY A 119 29.24 -7.85 5.32
CA GLY A 119 28.88 -8.55 6.56
C GLY A 119 27.50 -8.21 7.14
N SER A 120 26.75 -7.29 6.53
CA SER A 120 25.35 -7.05 6.86
C SER A 120 24.46 -8.12 6.23
N THR A 121 23.47 -8.59 6.99
CA THR A 121 22.38 -9.46 6.50
C THR A 121 21.05 -8.72 6.44
N LEU A 122 21.08 -7.40 6.63
CA LEU A 122 19.89 -6.58 6.71
C LEU A 122 19.19 -6.53 5.34
N LYS A 123 18.03 -7.18 5.24
CA LYS A 123 17.03 -6.81 4.26
C LYS A 123 16.15 -5.75 4.90
N SER A 124 16.33 -4.51 4.49
CA SER A 124 15.68 -3.37 5.14
C SER A 124 14.34 -3.00 4.50
N ILE A 125 13.46 -2.42 5.31
CA ILE A 125 12.36 -1.58 4.86
C ILE A 125 12.60 -0.15 5.36
N VAL A 126 12.32 0.85 4.53
CA VAL A 126 12.25 2.25 4.96
C VAL A 126 10.92 2.86 4.55
N ALA A 127 10.29 3.64 5.42
CA ALA A 127 9.00 4.26 5.15
C ALA A 127 8.93 5.69 5.70
N VAL A 128 8.16 6.55 5.02
CA VAL A 128 7.89 7.93 5.44
C VAL A 128 6.50 8.01 6.05
N PHE A 129 6.37 8.64 7.21
CA PHE A 129 5.11 8.82 7.93
C PHE A 129 4.83 10.28 8.27
N ASN A 130 3.56 10.66 8.42
CA ASN A 130 3.15 11.93 9.02
C ASN A 130 2.91 11.80 10.54
N SER A 131 2.49 12.88 11.20
CA SER A 131 2.21 12.88 12.64
C SER A 131 0.98 12.07 13.06
N ALA A 132 0.10 11.74 12.12
CA ALA A 132 -1.04 10.86 12.33
C ALA A 132 -0.69 9.37 12.16
N GLY A 133 0.55 9.04 11.78
CA GLY A 133 0.98 7.67 11.48
C GLY A 133 0.56 7.17 10.09
N ASP A 134 0.05 8.04 9.22
CA ASP A 134 -0.21 7.66 7.83
C ASP A 134 1.13 7.47 7.11
N MET A 135 1.28 6.36 6.38
CA MET A 135 2.43 6.10 5.51
C MET A 135 2.25 6.83 4.19
N LEU A 136 3.25 7.62 3.78
CA LEU A 136 3.25 8.38 2.52
C LEU A 136 3.97 7.66 1.38
N GLY A 137 4.82 6.69 1.71
CA GLY A 137 5.64 5.96 0.76
C GLY A 137 6.64 5.08 1.49
N ASN A 138 7.08 4.01 0.83
CA ASN A 138 8.08 3.10 1.38
C ASN A 138 9.03 2.60 0.29
N ILE A 139 10.15 2.07 0.74
CA ILE A 139 11.08 1.26 -0.02
C ILE A 139 11.15 -0.07 0.69
N VAL A 140 10.84 -1.14 -0.04
CA VAL A 140 11.01 -2.52 0.43
C VAL A 140 12.16 -3.15 -0.35
N TRP A 141 13.01 -3.90 0.34
CA TRP A 141 14.00 -4.74 -0.32
C TRP A 141 13.31 -5.72 -1.29
N GLY A 142 13.54 -5.58 -2.59
CA GLY A 142 13.06 -6.53 -3.59
C GLY A 142 13.94 -7.78 -3.61
N ASP A 143 13.34 -8.96 -3.43
CA ASP A 143 14.06 -10.25 -3.37
C ASP A 143 14.65 -10.73 -4.72
N GLU A 144 14.76 -9.86 -5.73
CA GLU A 144 15.12 -10.23 -7.11
C GLU A 144 16.50 -9.73 -7.56
N LEU A 145 17.53 -10.43 -7.10
CA LEU A 145 18.55 -10.91 -8.03
C LEU A 145 18.46 -12.42 -8.03
N ALA A 146 17.43 -12.96 -8.70
CA ALA A 146 17.23 -14.38 -8.96
C ALA A 146 18.27 -14.93 -9.97
N GLY A 147 19.55 -14.71 -9.70
CA GLY A 147 20.67 -15.37 -10.33
C GLY A 147 21.43 -16.11 -9.23
N THR A 148 21.60 -17.42 -9.38
CA THR A 148 22.19 -18.35 -8.40
C THR A 148 23.68 -18.11 -8.07
N ASP A 149 24.19 -16.90 -8.25
CA ASP A 149 25.58 -16.53 -7.98
C ASP A 149 25.65 -15.54 -6.81
N ILE A 150 25.25 -16.04 -5.64
CA ILE A 150 25.27 -15.33 -4.35
C ILE A 150 26.71 -15.23 -3.78
N ALA A 151 27.71 -15.52 -4.60
CA ALA A 151 29.10 -15.28 -4.25
C ALA A 151 29.45 -13.81 -4.53
N HIS A 152 29.19 -12.95 -3.55
CA HIS A 152 29.88 -11.66 -3.39
C HIS A 152 29.81 -10.72 -4.60
N VAL A 153 28.60 -10.41 -5.09
CA VAL A 153 28.46 -9.14 -5.81
C VAL A 153 28.26 -8.06 -4.76
N ASP A 154 29.39 -7.42 -4.46
CA ASP A 154 29.61 -6.16 -3.76
C ASP A 154 28.91 -5.00 -4.51
N VAL A 155 27.59 -5.10 -4.68
CA VAL A 155 26.77 -4.03 -5.22
C VAL A 155 26.16 -3.30 -4.04
N ASN A 156 26.69 -2.11 -3.75
CA ASN A 156 25.98 -1.08 -3.00
C ASN A 156 24.65 -0.84 -3.72
N LEU A 157 23.61 -1.58 -3.34
CA LEU A 157 22.28 -1.37 -3.86
C LEU A 157 21.68 -0.22 -3.07
N THR A 158 21.89 1.00 -3.58
CA THR A 158 21.19 2.16 -3.05
C THR A 158 19.76 2.12 -3.52
N LEU A 159 18.85 1.75 -2.62
CA LEU A 159 17.43 1.89 -2.88
C LEU A 159 17.05 3.38 -2.82
N ARG A 160 16.29 3.86 -3.80
CA ARG A 160 15.92 5.28 -3.91
C ARG A 160 14.43 5.45 -4.08
N GLU A 161 13.87 6.39 -3.35
CA GLU A 161 12.46 6.77 -3.46
C GLU A 161 12.30 8.26 -3.28
N THR A 162 11.21 8.83 -3.78
CA THR A 162 10.88 10.23 -3.55
C THR A 162 9.42 10.39 -3.18
N VAL A 163 9.19 10.89 -1.97
CA VAL A 163 7.87 11.09 -1.39
C VAL A 163 7.52 12.58 -1.39
N LEU A 164 6.27 12.94 -1.68
CA LEU A 164 5.78 14.32 -1.49
C LEU A 164 4.86 14.40 -0.28
N THR A 165 5.14 15.40 0.56
CA THR A 165 4.30 15.76 1.72
C THR A 165 2.95 16.32 1.24
N PRO A 166 1.79 15.78 1.67
CA PRO A 166 0.47 16.24 1.22
C PRO A 166 0.04 17.57 1.88
N ALA A 167 0.57 17.86 3.07
CA ALA A 167 0.15 18.95 3.93
C ALA A 167 1.37 19.50 4.69
N GLU A 168 1.19 20.63 5.37
CA GLU A 168 2.14 21.04 6.39
C GLU A 168 1.92 20.16 7.63
N ASP A 169 2.92 19.36 7.99
CA ASP A 169 2.86 18.43 9.13
C ASP A 169 4.27 18.07 9.62
N THR A 170 4.37 17.39 10.76
CA THR A 170 5.60 16.72 11.21
C THR A 170 5.75 15.40 10.48
N TYR A 171 6.94 15.12 9.98
CA TYR A 171 7.22 13.90 9.22
C TYR A 171 8.33 13.07 9.85
N TYR A 172 8.25 11.77 9.63
CA TYR A 172 9.20 10.79 10.17
C TYR A 172 9.68 9.86 9.06
N VAL A 173 10.90 9.37 9.19
CA VAL A 173 11.42 8.24 8.41
C VAL A 173 11.72 7.11 9.37
N ALA A 174 11.17 5.92 9.13
CA ALA A 174 11.47 4.74 9.92
C ALA A 174 12.23 3.72 9.08
N VAL A 175 13.27 3.12 9.66
CA VAL A 175 14.04 2.01 9.08
C VAL A 175 13.90 0.78 9.98
N ALA A 176 13.65 -0.38 9.40
CA ALA A 176 13.56 -1.64 10.14
C ALA A 176 14.08 -2.81 9.29
N GLY A 177 14.34 -3.95 9.95
CA GLY A 177 14.49 -5.23 9.27
C GLY A 177 13.16 -5.71 8.69
N MET A 178 13.17 -6.22 7.45
CA MET A 178 11.99 -6.78 6.79
C MET A 178 11.51 -8.05 7.48
N PHE A 179 12.45 -8.87 7.97
CA PHE A 179 12.19 -10.03 8.80
C PHE A 179 12.88 -9.93 10.16
N PRO A 180 12.41 -10.70 11.16
CA PRO A 180 13.00 -10.70 12.51
C PRO A 180 14.49 -11.09 12.57
N SER A 181 14.98 -11.78 11.54
CA SER A 181 16.38 -12.18 11.42
C SER A 181 17.24 -11.16 10.69
N ASP A 182 16.63 -10.14 10.08
CA ASP A 182 17.31 -9.18 9.21
C ASP A 182 17.88 -8.07 10.07
N LEU A 183 19.10 -8.30 10.53
CA LEU A 183 19.87 -7.41 11.39
C LEU A 183 21.12 -6.94 10.65
N GLY A 184 21.59 -5.74 10.98
CA GLY A 184 22.84 -5.22 10.47
C GLY A 184 22.87 -3.69 10.29
N GLU A 185 24.03 -3.22 9.84
CA GLU A 185 24.27 -1.80 9.55
C GLU A 185 23.50 -1.36 8.30
N TYR A 186 23.08 -0.11 8.28
CA TYR A 186 22.61 0.61 7.09
C TYR A 186 23.12 2.04 7.05
N HIS A 187 23.20 2.57 5.83
CA HIS A 187 23.54 3.96 5.55
C HIS A 187 22.33 4.62 4.90
N LEU A 188 21.74 5.62 5.56
CA LEU A 188 20.56 6.35 5.12
C LEU A 188 20.92 7.80 4.76
N GLU A 189 20.62 8.19 3.53
CA GLU A 189 20.65 9.56 3.05
C GLU A 189 19.21 10.07 2.90
N ILE A 190 18.92 11.23 3.50
CA ILE A 190 17.63 11.91 3.42
C ILE A 190 17.86 13.32 2.88
N ILE A 191 17.28 13.61 1.72
CA ILE A 191 17.36 14.93 1.07
C ILE A 191 15.96 15.52 0.95
N GLN A 192 15.77 16.73 1.47
CA GLN A 192 14.58 17.51 1.18
C GLN A 192 14.80 18.43 -0.02
N THR A 193 13.83 18.47 -0.92
CA THR A 193 13.68 19.59 -1.85
C THR A 193 12.50 20.44 -1.36
N PRO A 194 12.74 21.70 -0.93
CA PRO A 194 11.69 22.57 -0.44
C PRO A 194 10.53 22.66 -1.41
N ALA A 195 9.32 22.81 -0.87
CA ALA A 195 8.11 22.95 -1.64
C ALA A 195 8.26 23.97 -2.78
N ALA A 196 8.33 23.47 -4.01
CA ALA A 196 7.92 24.25 -5.16
C ALA A 196 6.38 24.27 -5.15
N PRO A 197 5.72 25.32 -5.68
CA PRO A 197 4.31 25.22 -6.03
C PRO A 197 4.18 24.12 -7.09
N ALA A 198 3.96 22.89 -6.65
CA ALA A 198 3.70 21.76 -7.50
C ALA A 198 2.31 22.00 -8.09
N VAL A 199 2.28 22.53 -9.31
CA VAL A 199 1.07 22.48 -10.12
C VAL A 199 1.02 21.04 -10.63
N TYR A 200 0.41 20.14 -9.84
CA TYR A 200 0.08 18.83 -10.37
C TYR A 200 -0.88 19.04 -11.54
N PRO A 201 -0.66 18.36 -12.67
CA PRO A 201 -1.64 18.36 -13.73
C PRO A 201 -2.98 17.87 -13.19
N THR A 202 -4.07 18.42 -13.76
CA THR A 202 -5.39 17.86 -13.50
C THR A 202 -5.46 16.49 -14.20
N GLN A 203 -5.67 15.45 -13.42
CA GLN A 203 -5.85 14.09 -13.91
C GLN A 203 -7.32 13.84 -14.20
N VAL A 204 -7.62 13.32 -15.39
CA VAL A 204 -8.93 12.72 -15.69
C VAL A 204 -8.78 11.22 -15.58
N VAL A 205 -9.57 10.58 -14.74
CA VAL A 205 -9.57 9.13 -14.55
C VAL A 205 -10.86 8.56 -15.12
N TYR A 206 -10.72 7.74 -16.16
CA TYR A 206 -11.83 7.00 -16.74
C TYR A 206 -11.97 5.63 -16.04
N LEU A 207 -13.00 5.49 -15.22
CA LEU A 207 -13.37 4.22 -14.59
C LEU A 207 -14.18 3.39 -15.62
N ASN A 208 -13.51 2.45 -16.27
CA ASN A 208 -14.05 1.70 -17.40
C ASN A 208 -14.68 0.36 -16.96
N PHE A 209 -16.00 0.27 -17.00
CA PHE A 209 -16.77 -0.93 -16.69
C PHE A 209 -17.26 -1.68 -17.95
N ASP A 210 -17.12 -1.08 -19.13
CA ASP A 210 -17.66 -1.61 -20.40
C ASP A 210 -16.75 -2.65 -21.06
N GLY A 211 -15.63 -2.98 -20.41
CA GLY A 211 -14.56 -3.80 -20.98
C GLY A 211 -13.63 -3.01 -21.91
N GLY A 212 -12.58 -3.65 -22.37
CA GLY A 212 -11.54 -3.01 -23.19
C GLY A 212 -10.27 -3.83 -23.27
N VAL A 213 -9.18 -3.21 -23.74
CA VAL A 213 -7.88 -3.88 -23.87
C VAL A 213 -6.87 -3.11 -23.04
N ALA A 214 -6.24 -3.82 -22.10
CA ALA A 214 -5.12 -3.35 -21.29
C ALA A 214 -3.83 -3.98 -21.81
N ASP A 215 -3.26 -3.40 -22.88
CA ASP A 215 -2.12 -3.98 -23.60
C ASP A 215 -0.83 -4.05 -22.77
N TYR A 216 -0.68 -3.16 -21.77
CA TYR A 216 0.49 -3.13 -20.89
C TYR A 216 0.68 -4.44 -20.10
N LEU A 217 -0.38 -5.23 -19.90
CA LEU A 217 -0.31 -6.53 -19.22
C LEU A 217 0.66 -7.49 -19.94
N ILE A 218 0.82 -7.38 -21.26
CA ILE A 218 1.80 -8.17 -22.02
C ILE A 218 3.22 -7.84 -21.55
N GLY A 219 3.54 -6.56 -21.34
CA GLY A 219 4.84 -6.13 -20.85
C GLY A 219 5.06 -6.49 -19.38
N ALA A 220 4.03 -6.34 -18.55
CA ALA A 220 4.10 -6.61 -17.12
C ALA A 220 4.32 -8.09 -16.78
N PHE A 221 3.77 -9.02 -17.58
CA PHE A 221 3.77 -10.45 -17.25
C PHE A 221 4.28 -11.39 -18.36
N GLY A 222 4.43 -10.90 -19.59
CA GLY A 222 4.70 -11.74 -20.77
C GLY A 222 6.02 -12.49 -20.72
N ASP A 223 7.06 -11.89 -20.15
CA ASP A 223 8.37 -12.54 -20.00
C ASP A 223 8.43 -13.46 -18.76
N THR A 224 7.72 -13.08 -17.69
CA THR A 224 7.75 -13.79 -16.39
C THR A 224 6.98 -15.10 -16.42
N LEU A 225 5.88 -15.16 -17.16
CA LEU A 225 4.97 -16.31 -17.15
C LEU A 225 5.19 -17.29 -18.31
N SER A 226 6.44 -17.41 -18.80
CA SER A 226 6.85 -18.24 -19.94
C SER A 226 5.89 -19.40 -20.30
N GLY A 227 5.01 -19.15 -21.29
CA GLY A 227 4.04 -20.11 -21.80
C GLY A 227 2.59 -19.95 -21.34
N GLN A 228 2.28 -19.02 -20.43
CA GLN A 228 0.90 -18.64 -20.11
C GLN A 228 0.44 -17.49 -21.01
N TYR A 229 -0.80 -17.58 -21.49
CA TYR A 229 -1.44 -16.50 -22.22
C TYR A 229 -1.90 -15.43 -21.22
N VAL A 230 -1.36 -14.22 -21.37
CA VAL A 230 -1.86 -13.04 -20.65
C VAL A 230 -3.06 -12.50 -21.41
N GLU A 231 -4.24 -12.55 -20.78
CA GLU A 231 -5.47 -12.01 -21.36
C GLU A 231 -5.47 -10.49 -21.19
N THR A 232 -5.25 -9.74 -22.27
CA THR A 232 -5.28 -8.27 -22.26
C THR A 232 -6.69 -7.74 -22.37
N TYR A 233 -7.63 -8.50 -22.94
CA TYR A 233 -9.01 -8.07 -23.06
C TYR A 233 -9.75 -8.23 -21.72
N GLN A 234 -10.14 -7.10 -21.15
CA GLN A 234 -10.99 -7.05 -19.97
C GLN A 234 -12.45 -7.12 -20.40
N SER A 235 -13.16 -8.14 -19.93
CA SER A 235 -14.58 -8.35 -20.13
C SER A 235 -15.39 -7.30 -19.38
N PRO A 236 -16.59 -6.92 -19.85
CA PRO A 236 -17.45 -5.98 -19.16
C PRO A 236 -17.78 -6.44 -17.73
N PHE A 237 -17.82 -5.48 -16.81
CA PHE A 237 -18.16 -5.72 -15.41
C PHE A 237 -19.64 -6.12 -15.24
N THR A 238 -19.91 -7.05 -14.32
CA THR A 238 -21.27 -7.44 -13.97
C THR A 238 -21.39 -7.83 -12.51
N ALA A 239 -22.51 -7.48 -11.86
CA ALA A 239 -22.77 -7.92 -10.48
C ALA A 239 -22.95 -9.45 -10.38
N ALA A 240 -23.26 -10.13 -11.49
CA ALA A 240 -23.39 -11.58 -11.55
C ALA A 240 -22.09 -12.32 -11.17
N THR A 241 -20.92 -11.71 -11.44
CA THR A 241 -19.60 -12.20 -11.03
C THR A 241 -19.52 -12.47 -9.54
N PHE A 242 -20.16 -11.62 -8.75
CA PHE A 242 -20.15 -11.64 -7.29
C PHE A 242 -21.37 -12.38 -6.70
N GLY A 243 -22.15 -13.07 -7.54
CA GLY A 243 -23.31 -13.87 -7.11
C GLY A 243 -24.62 -13.10 -6.91
N PHE A 244 -24.68 -11.83 -7.36
CA PHE A 244 -25.92 -11.03 -7.35
C PHE A 244 -26.70 -11.14 -8.67
N ASP A 245 -27.86 -10.49 -8.77
CA ASP A 245 -28.60 -10.39 -10.04
C ASP A 245 -27.84 -9.46 -11.00
N ALA A 246 -27.76 -9.80 -12.29
CA ALA A 246 -27.09 -8.94 -13.28
C ALA A 246 -27.74 -7.55 -13.39
N ASN A 247 -29.02 -7.41 -13.02
CA ASN A 247 -29.71 -6.12 -12.96
C ASN A 247 -29.16 -5.20 -11.87
N ASP A 248 -28.46 -5.73 -10.88
CA ASP A 248 -27.85 -4.97 -9.78
C ASP A 248 -26.50 -4.33 -10.19
N THR A 249 -26.03 -4.58 -11.41
CA THR A 249 -24.72 -4.09 -11.91
C THR A 249 -24.56 -2.58 -11.78
N GLN A 250 -25.58 -1.79 -12.11
CA GLN A 250 -25.46 -0.33 -12.00
C GLN A 250 -25.38 0.15 -10.54
N GLU A 251 -26.08 -0.52 -9.62
CA GLU A 251 -26.00 -0.21 -8.19
C GLU A 251 -24.58 -0.49 -7.67
N LEU A 252 -24.01 -1.65 -8.04
CA LEU A 252 -22.65 -2.01 -7.68
C LEU A 252 -21.61 -1.04 -8.26
N ILE A 253 -21.77 -0.63 -9.53
CA ILE A 253 -20.93 0.40 -10.16
C ILE A 253 -20.98 1.71 -9.36
N ASN A 254 -22.18 2.14 -8.93
CA ASN A 254 -22.33 3.38 -8.16
C ASN A 254 -21.60 3.31 -6.81
N GLU A 255 -21.64 2.16 -6.13
CA GLU A 255 -20.90 1.96 -4.86
C GLU A 255 -19.38 1.99 -5.07
N ILE A 256 -18.88 1.38 -6.15
CA ILE A 256 -17.46 1.40 -6.52
C ILE A 256 -17.01 2.83 -6.80
N VAL A 257 -17.74 3.56 -7.66
CA VAL A 257 -17.43 4.97 -8.01
C VAL A 257 -17.45 5.85 -6.77
N ASN A 258 -18.49 5.76 -5.95
CA ASN A 258 -18.62 6.52 -4.71
C ASN A 258 -17.46 6.24 -3.74
N THR A 259 -17.01 4.98 -3.64
CA THR A 259 -15.86 4.61 -2.82
C THR A 259 -14.58 5.27 -3.32
N VAL A 260 -14.29 5.16 -4.63
CA VAL A 260 -13.11 5.78 -5.24
C VAL A 260 -13.13 7.30 -5.07
N GLU A 261 -14.24 7.95 -5.39
CA GLU A 261 -14.39 9.40 -5.22
C GLU A 261 -14.22 9.84 -3.77
N THR A 262 -14.71 9.04 -2.81
CA THR A 262 -14.57 9.35 -1.37
C THR A 262 -13.11 9.23 -0.92
N VAL A 263 -12.38 8.21 -1.36
CA VAL A 263 -10.93 8.07 -1.08
C VAL A 263 -10.16 9.26 -1.62
N TYR A 264 -10.54 9.74 -2.81
CA TYR A 264 -9.82 10.83 -3.48
C TYR A 264 -10.44 12.23 -3.30
N ALA A 265 -11.43 12.39 -2.41
CA ALA A 265 -12.15 13.67 -2.25
C ALA A 265 -11.27 14.85 -1.81
N GLY A 266 -10.14 14.56 -1.15
CA GLY A 266 -9.14 15.57 -0.76
C GLY A 266 -8.25 16.07 -1.89
N PHE A 267 -8.29 15.42 -3.06
CA PHE A 267 -7.40 15.72 -4.18
C PHE A 267 -8.12 16.57 -5.22
N GLY A 268 -8.00 17.89 -5.08
CA GLY A 268 -8.67 18.86 -5.96
C GLY A 268 -8.20 18.85 -7.43
N ASN A 269 -7.23 18.01 -7.80
CA ASN A 269 -6.70 17.88 -9.15
C ASN A 269 -7.09 16.56 -9.84
N ILE A 270 -7.98 15.75 -9.28
CA ILE A 270 -8.44 14.50 -9.90
C ILE A 270 -9.93 14.62 -10.26
N VAL A 271 -10.27 14.24 -11.48
CA VAL A 271 -11.65 14.24 -12.01
C VAL A 271 -11.99 12.82 -12.47
N PHE A 272 -13.00 12.23 -11.84
CA PHE A 272 -13.50 10.91 -12.21
C PHE A 272 -14.60 10.99 -13.27
N THR A 273 -14.62 10.01 -14.17
CA THR A 273 -15.71 9.81 -15.14
C THR A 273 -15.91 8.33 -15.42
N THR A 274 -17.16 7.92 -15.61
CA THR A 274 -17.54 6.60 -16.16
C THR A 274 -17.89 6.68 -17.65
N VAL A 275 -17.77 7.86 -18.25
CA VAL A 275 -17.95 8.08 -19.69
C VAL A 275 -16.57 8.32 -20.30
N LYS A 276 -16.20 7.48 -21.28
CA LYS A 276 -14.92 7.58 -21.98
C LYS A 276 -14.71 8.99 -22.55
N PRO A 277 -13.62 9.69 -22.17
CA PRO A 277 -13.30 10.99 -22.76
C PRO A 277 -13.09 10.89 -24.28
N MET A 278 -13.66 11.83 -25.03
CA MET A 278 -13.51 11.87 -26.51
C MET A 278 -12.14 12.39 -26.96
N GLY A 279 -11.33 12.92 -26.05
CA GLY A 279 -9.99 13.46 -26.31
C GLY A 279 -9.34 14.00 -25.04
N GLY A 280 -8.12 14.51 -25.17
CA GLY A 280 -7.26 14.84 -24.01
C GLY A 280 -6.53 13.61 -23.48
N GLN A 281 -5.63 13.82 -22.53
CA GLN A 281 -4.98 12.74 -21.80
C GLN A 281 -5.84 12.35 -20.59
N TYR A 282 -5.96 11.05 -20.36
CA TYR A 282 -6.66 10.47 -19.22
C TYR A 282 -6.11 9.06 -18.97
N SER A 283 -6.16 8.65 -17.71
CA SER A 283 -5.84 7.29 -17.28
C SER A 283 -7.08 6.43 -17.38
N THR A 284 -6.92 5.14 -17.71
CA THR A 284 -8.03 4.19 -17.67
C THR A 284 -7.86 3.19 -16.53
N VAL A 285 -8.87 3.09 -15.67
CA VAL A 285 -8.98 1.99 -14.71
C VAL A 285 -9.98 0.99 -15.27
N PHE A 286 -9.49 -0.10 -15.85
CA PHE A 286 -10.31 -1.20 -16.34
C PHE A 286 -10.81 -2.03 -15.16
N ILE A 287 -12.12 -2.02 -14.94
CA ILE A 287 -12.77 -2.83 -13.91
C ILE A 287 -13.53 -3.92 -14.65
N GLY A 288 -12.92 -5.10 -14.76
CA GLY A 288 -13.40 -6.17 -15.63
C GLY A 288 -13.86 -7.42 -14.90
N ASP A 289 -14.56 -8.30 -15.62
CA ASP A 289 -14.97 -9.64 -15.17
C ASP A 289 -13.95 -10.72 -15.55
N ASN A 290 -12.68 -10.48 -15.21
CA ASN A 290 -11.57 -11.37 -15.54
C ASN A 290 -10.97 -12.00 -14.28
N LEU A 291 -10.37 -13.17 -14.45
CA LEU A 291 -9.45 -13.76 -13.47
C LEU A 291 -8.11 -13.01 -13.51
N GLY A 292 -7.43 -12.97 -12.36
CA GLY A 292 -6.08 -12.46 -12.29
C GLY A 292 -5.13 -13.30 -13.16
N VAL A 293 -4.08 -12.66 -13.67
CA VAL A 293 -3.03 -13.35 -14.43
C VAL A 293 -2.32 -14.40 -13.54
N VAL A 294 -2.29 -14.14 -12.24
CA VAL A 294 -1.88 -15.11 -11.21
C VAL A 294 -2.95 -15.19 -10.10
N PRO A 295 -3.19 -16.37 -9.49
CA PRO A 295 -4.12 -16.49 -8.38
C PRO A 295 -3.77 -15.54 -7.22
N GLY A 296 -4.77 -14.86 -6.70
CA GLY A 296 -4.66 -13.86 -5.63
C GLY A 296 -4.39 -12.43 -6.12
N LEU A 297 -4.13 -12.20 -7.41
CA LEU A 297 -3.90 -10.85 -7.94
C LEU A 297 -5.23 -10.14 -8.20
N LEU A 298 -5.61 -9.23 -7.30
CA LEU A 298 -6.89 -8.50 -7.36
C LEU A 298 -6.90 -7.36 -8.38
N GLY A 299 -5.73 -6.80 -8.68
CA GLY A 299 -5.53 -5.72 -9.61
C GLY A 299 -4.04 -5.50 -9.91
N VAL A 300 -3.75 -4.66 -10.89
CA VAL A 300 -2.39 -4.27 -11.27
C VAL A 300 -2.40 -2.92 -11.96
N ALA A 301 -1.49 -2.03 -11.59
CA ALA A 301 -1.20 -0.80 -12.30
C ALA A 301 -0.13 -1.00 -13.38
N GLU A 302 -0.19 -0.23 -14.47
CA GLU A 302 0.83 -0.21 -15.53
C GLU A 302 2.21 0.18 -15.00
N ALA A 303 2.22 1.23 -14.19
CA ALA A 303 3.42 1.75 -13.55
C ALA A 303 3.09 2.39 -12.20
N VAL A 304 4.15 2.67 -11.45
CA VAL A 304 4.10 3.57 -10.30
C VAL A 304 4.45 4.96 -10.81
N ASP A 305 3.44 5.82 -10.99
CA ASP A 305 3.62 7.19 -11.48
C ASP A 305 3.63 8.18 -10.32
N SER A 306 4.84 8.37 -9.79
CA SER A 306 5.10 9.39 -8.79
C SER A 306 4.77 10.78 -9.36
N PHE A 307 3.78 11.41 -8.74
CA PHE A 307 3.35 12.79 -9.02
C PHE A 307 2.52 12.98 -10.28
N ASN A 308 1.85 11.92 -10.75
CA ASN A 308 0.91 12.02 -11.86
C ASN A 308 1.57 12.62 -13.12
N ARG A 309 2.79 12.18 -13.44
CA ARG A 309 3.59 12.68 -14.57
C ARG A 309 3.10 12.09 -15.89
N ASP A 310 2.61 10.85 -15.89
CA ASP A 310 1.98 10.21 -17.03
C ASP A 310 0.46 10.18 -16.85
N LEU A 311 -0.20 11.12 -17.53
CA LEU A 311 -1.66 11.24 -17.47
C LEU A 311 -2.38 10.13 -18.25
N THR A 312 -1.66 9.18 -18.84
CA THR A 312 -2.17 8.12 -19.70
C THR A 312 -1.93 6.72 -19.18
N ASP A 313 -1.34 6.58 -17.99
CA ASP A 313 -1.16 5.28 -17.35
C ASP A 313 -2.50 4.57 -17.10
N ASP A 314 -2.48 3.25 -17.27
CA ASP A 314 -3.65 2.41 -17.06
C ASP A 314 -3.52 1.54 -15.79
N ALA A 315 -4.66 1.07 -15.30
CA ALA A 315 -4.75 0.05 -14.26
C ALA A 315 -5.87 -0.95 -14.55
N VAL A 316 -5.75 -2.17 -14.06
CA VAL A 316 -6.73 -3.25 -14.25
C VAL A 316 -7.12 -3.82 -12.90
N LEU A 317 -8.41 -4.11 -12.74
CA LEU A 317 -8.96 -4.92 -11.65
C LEU A 317 -9.57 -6.20 -12.21
N PHE A 318 -9.29 -7.29 -11.50
CA PHE A 318 -9.76 -8.62 -11.84
C PHE A 318 -11.00 -8.97 -11.00
N GLY A 319 -12.19 -8.70 -11.54
CA GLY A 319 -13.45 -8.88 -10.83
C GLY A 319 -13.70 -10.31 -10.38
N VAL A 320 -13.34 -11.32 -11.19
CA VAL A 320 -13.48 -12.74 -10.79
C VAL A 320 -12.56 -13.05 -9.61
N GLU A 321 -11.34 -12.50 -9.59
CA GLU A 321 -10.42 -12.69 -8.47
C GLU A 321 -10.96 -12.08 -7.18
N ASN A 322 -11.50 -10.85 -7.26
CA ASN A 322 -12.17 -10.20 -6.11
C ASN A 322 -13.38 -11.02 -5.63
N ALA A 323 -14.14 -11.63 -6.53
CA ALA A 323 -15.31 -12.45 -6.21
C ALA A 323 -14.97 -13.76 -5.49
N VAL A 324 -13.71 -14.21 -5.49
CA VAL A 324 -13.27 -15.34 -4.64
C VAL A 324 -13.40 -14.98 -3.15
N TYR A 325 -13.18 -13.71 -2.81
CA TYR A 325 -13.17 -13.22 -1.43
C TYR A 325 -14.47 -12.51 -1.05
N TYR A 326 -15.10 -11.80 -2.00
CA TYR A 326 -16.24 -10.92 -1.75
C TYR A 326 -17.46 -11.36 -2.56
N ASN A 327 -18.11 -12.46 -2.17
CA ASN A 327 -19.26 -13.01 -2.89
C ASN A 327 -20.55 -13.00 -2.04
N ALA A 328 -21.71 -12.88 -2.70
CA ALA A 328 -23.02 -13.05 -2.06
C ALA A 328 -23.17 -14.42 -1.39
N ALA A 329 -22.61 -15.48 -1.98
CA ALA A 329 -22.62 -16.83 -1.40
C ALA A 329 -21.79 -16.94 -0.10
N LEU A 330 -20.87 -16.00 0.13
CA LEU A 330 -20.10 -15.87 1.37
C LEU A 330 -20.80 -14.96 2.40
N GLY A 331 -21.99 -14.44 2.07
CA GLY A 331 -22.79 -13.60 2.96
C GLY A 331 -22.56 -12.09 2.78
N HIS A 332 -21.71 -11.67 1.84
CA HIS A 332 -21.47 -10.25 1.59
C HIS A 332 -22.67 -9.59 0.88
N THR A 333 -23.01 -8.39 1.33
CA THR A 333 -24.00 -7.53 0.70
C THR A 333 -23.41 -6.80 -0.51
N LEU A 334 -24.26 -6.29 -1.40
CA LEU A 334 -23.83 -5.53 -2.56
C LEU A 334 -22.96 -4.32 -2.18
N ALA A 335 -23.33 -3.60 -1.11
CA ALA A 335 -22.57 -2.46 -0.62
C ALA A 335 -21.18 -2.86 -0.11
N GLU A 336 -21.04 -3.99 0.59
CA GLU A 336 -19.74 -4.48 1.06
C GLU A 336 -18.85 -4.91 -0.11
N VAL A 337 -19.42 -5.57 -1.12
CA VAL A 337 -18.69 -5.91 -2.34
C VAL A 337 -18.27 -4.65 -3.11
N GLY A 338 -19.18 -3.68 -3.26
CA GLY A 338 -18.89 -2.39 -3.91
C GLY A 338 -17.79 -1.61 -3.21
N LEU A 339 -17.82 -1.59 -1.87
CA LEU A 339 -16.76 -1.01 -1.05
C LEU A 339 -15.42 -1.75 -1.23
N ALA A 340 -15.43 -3.09 -1.24
CA ALA A 340 -14.22 -3.88 -1.41
C ALA A 340 -13.58 -3.64 -2.77
N VAL A 341 -14.35 -3.77 -3.86
CA VAL A 341 -13.87 -3.53 -5.22
C VAL A 341 -13.47 -2.07 -5.42
N GLY A 342 -14.22 -1.12 -4.85
CA GLY A 342 -13.86 0.31 -4.86
C GLY A 342 -12.54 0.60 -4.13
N ASN A 343 -12.26 -0.08 -3.02
CA ASN A 343 -10.96 0.04 -2.34
C ASN A 343 -9.82 -0.56 -3.16
N THR A 344 -10.03 -1.71 -3.80
CA THR A 344 -9.05 -2.27 -4.76
C THR A 344 -8.80 -1.28 -5.90
N ALA A 345 -9.84 -0.64 -6.42
CA ALA A 345 -9.70 0.31 -7.53
C ALA A 345 -8.94 1.56 -7.09
N ALA A 346 -9.25 2.06 -5.90
CA ALA A 346 -8.55 3.18 -5.32
C ALA A 346 -7.07 2.86 -5.04
N HIS A 347 -6.75 1.62 -4.65
CA HIS A 347 -5.38 1.13 -4.47
C HIS A 347 -4.60 1.16 -5.79
N GLU A 348 -5.12 0.51 -6.84
CA GLU A 348 -4.42 0.47 -8.13
C GLU A 348 -4.30 1.86 -8.76
N LEU A 349 -5.34 2.68 -8.61
CA LEU A 349 -5.29 4.08 -9.00
C LEU A 349 -4.18 4.83 -8.26
N GLY A 350 -3.94 4.51 -6.99
CA GLY A 350 -2.92 5.15 -6.15
C GLY A 350 -1.50 4.94 -6.66
N HIS A 351 -1.25 3.84 -7.38
CA HIS A 351 0.01 3.61 -8.09
C HIS A 351 0.17 4.60 -9.24
N ILE A 352 -0.86 4.81 -10.07
CA ILE A 352 -0.77 5.63 -11.29
C ILE A 352 -1.04 7.13 -11.08
N VAL A 353 -1.62 7.57 -9.95
CA VAL A 353 -1.83 9.01 -9.71
C VAL A 353 -0.81 9.64 -8.78
N ARG A 354 -0.17 8.88 -7.87
CA ARG A 354 0.78 9.46 -6.91
C ARG A 354 1.93 8.55 -6.49
N GLY A 355 2.12 7.40 -7.14
CA GLY A 355 3.28 6.54 -6.95
C GLY A 355 3.51 6.08 -5.51
N LEU A 356 2.51 5.39 -4.91
CA LEU A 356 2.42 4.89 -3.53
C LEU A 356 1.71 5.79 -2.51
N TRP A 357 0.42 6.07 -2.74
CA TRP A 357 -0.51 6.24 -1.61
C TRP A 357 -1.24 4.92 -1.33
N GLN A 358 -0.61 4.01 -0.59
CA GLN A 358 -1.35 2.91 0.02
C GLN A 358 -2.01 3.39 1.31
N THR A 359 -3.32 3.65 1.23
CA THR A 359 -4.29 3.76 2.34
C THR A 359 -4.20 4.96 3.28
N GLN A 360 -4.71 6.11 2.83
CA GLN A 360 -5.66 6.84 3.69
C GLN A 360 -7.04 6.22 3.45
N ARG A 361 -7.51 5.35 4.34
CA ARG A 361 -8.94 5.00 4.35
C ARG A 361 -9.71 6.22 4.88
N PRO A 362 -10.81 6.62 4.23
CA PRO A 362 -11.73 7.58 4.83
C PRO A 362 -12.14 7.05 6.21
N ALA A 363 -12.09 7.90 7.24
CA ALA A 363 -12.60 7.54 8.55
C ALA A 363 -14.05 7.08 8.41
N VAL A 364 -14.30 5.77 8.56
CA VAL A 364 -15.66 5.25 8.55
C VAL A 364 -16.40 5.92 9.70
N PRO A 365 -17.51 6.65 9.47
CA PRO A 365 -18.29 7.20 10.55
C PRO A 365 -18.77 6.04 11.44
N ARG A 366 -18.28 5.97 12.68
CA ARG A 366 -18.71 4.95 13.64
C ARG A 366 -20.23 5.01 13.75
N ARG A 367 -20.94 3.99 13.26
CA ARG A 367 -22.35 3.79 13.63
C ARG A 367 -22.34 3.55 15.13
N ASN A 368 -22.82 4.53 15.89
CA ASN A 368 -23.21 4.32 17.28
C ASN A 368 -24.31 3.24 17.30
N LEU A 369 -23.90 1.98 17.42
CA LEU A 369 -24.78 0.89 17.82
C LEU A 369 -25.12 1.12 19.29
N GLY A 370 -26.04 2.05 19.53
CA GLY A 370 -26.63 2.27 20.82
C GLY A 370 -27.32 0.98 21.25
N LEU A 371 -26.62 0.19 22.05
CA LEU A 371 -27.17 -0.87 22.88
C LEU A 371 -28.21 -0.25 23.81
N ARG A 372 -29.45 -0.16 23.34
CA ARG A 372 -30.61 -0.02 24.21
C ARG A 372 -30.77 -1.36 24.92
N ALA A 373 -30.24 -1.45 26.12
CA ALA A 373 -30.66 -2.45 27.09
C ALA A 373 -32.19 -2.35 27.25
N ALA A 374 -32.90 -3.32 26.70
CA ALA A 374 -34.29 -3.56 27.05
C ALA A 374 -34.34 -4.15 28.46
N ARG A 375 -35.28 -3.64 29.26
CA ARG A 375 -35.47 -3.93 30.69
C ARG A 375 -35.77 -5.38 31.01
#